data_AF-A0A1A0GZ24-F1
#
_entry.id   AF-A0A1A0GZ24-F1
#
_cell.length_a   1.000
_cell.length_b   1.000
_cell.length_c   1.000
_cell.angle_alpha   90.00
_cell.angle_beta   90.00
_cell.angle_gamma   90.00
#
_symmetry.space_group_name_H-M   'P 1'
#
loop_
_entity.id
_entity.type
_entity.pdbx_description
1 polymer ?
#
loop_
_entity_poly.entity_id
_entity_poly.type
_entity_poly.pdbx_seq_one_letter_code
_entity_poly.pdbx_strand_id
1 'polypeptide(L)'
;MKLSYSEAAFKISICLGIASSFIVRSNTVEITTGEKLLEDLLVKRVNYSIVNSPRVHFVGHVYILGSLLVSSTNNLEASVRINSDEFTNYGTVAFNTIQSDFPSTYYVNTHDSFINTGSMFFGISGATSGTIPFRVTSVKSWNNTGMMIFWTASGESAQVLLAQDVGHNDSSIIKNSGSICLYNTMWQATTSIAENGCITIGTGSAVILNLALNSHCFSISKMQTFYLEGPDSVLTISGLNSSCTFPMIKVAGFGNENVIEFDIWHHDVSSYEYLTTRGELIVKVVKESKVVFHIGTGYLEQSFRLRLSTTGCKISYSPHAPNIPPYECSCQSVFPEVSGATCF
;
A
#
# COMPACT_ATOMS: atom_id res chain seq x y z
N MET A 1 -5.70 40.14 -4.63
CA MET A 1 -5.61 38.70 -4.34
C MET A 1 -4.75 38.08 -5.44
N LYS A 2 -3.44 37.93 -5.22
CA LYS A 2 -2.53 37.33 -6.20
C LYS A 2 -2.53 35.82 -5.95
N LEU A 3 -3.12 35.04 -6.86
CA LEU A 3 -2.97 33.59 -6.86
C LEU A 3 -1.49 33.26 -7.02
N SER A 4 -1.01 32.29 -6.24
CA SER A 4 0.34 31.75 -6.38
C SER A 4 0.51 31.21 -7.80
N TYR A 5 1.67 31.43 -8.43
CA TYR A 5 1.96 30.92 -9.78
C TYR A 5 1.72 29.40 -9.91
N SER A 6 1.82 28.65 -8.80
CA SER A 6 1.51 27.21 -8.74
C SER A 6 0.00 26.88 -8.91
N GLU A 7 -0.90 27.69 -8.34
CA GLU A 7 -2.35 27.47 -8.42
C GLU A 7 -2.91 27.82 -9.80
N ALA A 8 -2.29 28.79 -10.48
CA ALA A 8 -2.65 29.16 -11.85
C ALA A 8 -2.18 28.11 -12.86
N ALA A 9 -0.98 27.55 -12.69
CA ALA A 9 -0.46 26.48 -13.55
C ALA A 9 -1.30 25.19 -13.43
N PHE A 10 -1.71 24.81 -12.22
CA PHE A 10 -2.56 23.65 -11.98
C PHE A 10 -3.95 23.79 -12.64
N LYS A 11 -4.57 24.98 -12.55
CA LYS A 11 -5.87 25.25 -13.20
C LYS A 11 -5.79 25.27 -14.73
N ILE A 12 -4.66 25.72 -15.30
CA ILE A 12 -4.47 25.76 -16.76
C ILE A 12 -4.19 24.36 -17.32
N SER A 13 -3.40 23.54 -16.61
CA SER A 13 -3.17 22.13 -16.98
C SER A 13 -4.48 21.34 -16.97
N ILE A 14 -5.33 21.52 -15.96
CA ILE A 14 -6.68 20.93 -15.93
C ILE A 14 -7.50 21.38 -17.14
N CYS A 15 -7.48 22.66 -17.54
CA CYS A 15 -8.33 23.17 -18.63
C CYS A 15 -7.92 22.71 -20.04
N LEU A 16 -6.64 22.43 -20.30
CA LEU A 16 -6.17 22.04 -21.65
C LEU A 16 -6.34 20.54 -21.93
N GLY A 17 -6.33 19.67 -20.92
CA GLY A 17 -6.56 18.22 -21.10
C GLY A 17 -8.02 17.81 -21.35
N ILE A 18 -9.01 18.66 -21.03
CA ILE A 18 -10.44 18.28 -21.09
C ILE A 18 -11.01 18.28 -22.52
N ALA A 19 -10.35 18.94 -23.47
CA ALA A 19 -10.91 19.13 -24.82
C ALA A 19 -11.00 17.84 -25.65
N SER A 20 -10.15 16.84 -25.36
CA SER A 20 -10.12 15.53 -26.03
C SER A 20 -10.44 14.34 -25.10
N SER A 21 -10.77 14.61 -23.85
CA SER A 21 -11.01 13.55 -22.85
C SER A 21 -12.28 12.73 -23.13
N PHE A 22 -12.22 11.42 -22.88
CA PHE A 22 -13.41 10.58 -22.75
C PHE A 22 -14.09 10.90 -21.41
N ILE A 23 -15.23 11.61 -21.48
CA ILE A 23 -15.94 12.08 -20.30
C ILE A 23 -17.16 11.22 -20.00
N VAL A 24 -17.17 10.57 -18.84
CA VAL A 24 -18.35 9.87 -18.30
C VAL A 24 -19.20 10.86 -17.51
N ARG A 25 -20.42 11.14 -17.99
CA ARG A 25 -21.35 12.14 -17.42
C ARG A 25 -22.63 11.56 -16.82
N SER A 26 -22.89 10.28 -17.05
CA SER A 26 -24.01 9.53 -16.50
C SER A 26 -23.50 8.20 -15.96
N ASN A 27 -24.26 7.56 -15.09
CA ASN A 27 -23.92 6.20 -14.67
C ASN A 27 -23.89 5.29 -15.90
N THR A 28 -22.77 4.59 -16.07
CA THR A 28 -22.52 3.74 -17.25
C THR A 28 -21.98 2.40 -16.76
N VAL A 29 -22.60 1.32 -17.23
CA VAL A 29 -22.11 -0.05 -17.04
C VAL A 29 -21.83 -0.63 -18.41
N GLU A 30 -20.63 -1.14 -18.61
CA GLU A 30 -20.22 -1.82 -19.82
C GLU A 30 -19.84 -3.26 -19.50
N ILE A 31 -20.52 -4.21 -20.14
CA ILE A 31 -20.16 -5.63 -20.08
C ILE A 31 -19.43 -5.94 -21.38
N THR A 32 -18.16 -6.33 -21.29
CA THR A 32 -17.34 -6.67 -22.46
C THR A 32 -16.42 -7.81 -22.13
N THR A 33 -16.33 -8.80 -23.01
CA THR A 33 -15.38 -9.92 -22.90
C THR A 33 -14.10 -9.69 -23.72
N GLY A 34 -13.99 -8.53 -24.37
CA GLY A 34 -12.83 -8.11 -25.16
C GLY A 34 -11.94 -7.14 -24.40
N GLU A 35 -10.79 -6.85 -25.01
CA GLU A 35 -9.91 -5.77 -24.54
C GLU A 35 -10.56 -4.40 -24.74
N LYS A 36 -10.28 -3.47 -23.85
CA LYS A 36 -10.78 -2.09 -23.91
C LYS A 36 -9.64 -1.10 -23.71
N LEU A 37 -9.51 -0.15 -24.63
CA LEU A 37 -8.56 0.96 -24.54
C LEU A 37 -9.33 2.27 -24.33
N LEU A 38 -8.93 3.04 -23.33
CA LEU A 38 -9.47 4.35 -23.02
C LEU A 38 -8.32 5.36 -22.93
N GLU A 39 -8.46 6.47 -23.65
CA GLU A 39 -7.51 7.57 -23.66
C GLU A 39 -8.14 8.79 -22.98
N ASP A 40 -7.36 9.48 -22.14
CA ASP A 40 -7.76 10.69 -21.42
C ASP A 40 -9.13 10.55 -20.71
N LEU A 41 -9.21 9.73 -19.67
CA LEU A 41 -10.45 9.46 -18.95
C LEU A 41 -10.78 10.56 -17.91
N LEU A 42 -12.01 11.06 -17.95
CA LEU A 42 -12.61 11.83 -16.87
C LEU A 42 -13.95 11.21 -16.41
N VAL A 43 -13.99 10.68 -15.18
CA VAL A 43 -15.24 10.20 -14.56
C VAL A 43 -15.80 11.29 -13.65
N LYS A 44 -16.85 12.00 -14.10
CA LYS A 44 -17.33 13.22 -13.43
C LYS A 44 -18.52 12.95 -12.50
N ARG A 45 -18.24 12.62 -11.23
CA ARG A 45 -19.25 12.45 -10.15
C ARG A 45 -20.37 11.46 -10.51
N VAL A 46 -20.03 10.42 -11.26
CA VAL A 46 -20.91 9.33 -11.67
C VAL A 46 -20.18 8.00 -11.55
N ASN A 47 -20.89 6.89 -11.69
CA ASN A 47 -20.30 5.56 -11.68
C ASN A 47 -19.99 5.10 -13.10
N TYR A 48 -18.74 4.72 -13.34
CA TYR A 48 -18.32 4.02 -14.54
C TYR A 48 -17.88 2.61 -14.19
N SER A 49 -18.62 1.61 -14.66
CA SER A 49 -18.35 0.21 -14.37
C SER A 49 -18.01 -0.55 -15.64
N ILE A 50 -16.93 -1.33 -15.62
CA ILE A 50 -16.53 -2.24 -16.69
C ILE A 50 -16.52 -3.64 -16.11
N VAL A 51 -17.23 -4.56 -16.75
CA VAL A 51 -17.48 -5.91 -16.25
C VAL A 51 -16.99 -6.93 -17.27
N ASN A 52 -16.25 -7.94 -16.80
CA ASN A 52 -15.76 -9.11 -17.55
C ASN A 52 -14.70 -8.84 -18.63
N SER A 53 -14.04 -7.67 -18.58
CA SER A 53 -13.03 -7.31 -19.59
C SER A 53 -11.67 -7.89 -19.21
N PRO A 54 -11.12 -8.86 -19.96
CA PRO A 54 -9.85 -9.50 -19.61
C PRO A 54 -8.71 -8.49 -19.52
N ARG A 55 -8.77 -7.39 -20.28
CA ARG A 55 -7.83 -6.26 -20.16
C ARG A 55 -8.49 -4.92 -20.43
N VAL A 56 -8.44 -4.05 -19.42
CA VAL A 56 -8.77 -2.63 -19.55
C VAL A 56 -7.50 -1.80 -19.49
N HIS A 57 -7.16 -1.15 -20.60
CA HIS A 57 -6.04 -0.25 -20.75
C HIS A 57 -6.50 1.20 -20.65
N PHE A 58 -5.84 1.97 -19.77
CA PHE A 58 -6.01 3.41 -19.70
C PHE A 58 -4.69 4.09 -20.03
N VAL A 59 -4.71 5.06 -20.94
CA VAL A 59 -3.57 5.86 -21.40
C VAL A 59 -3.90 7.35 -21.37
N GLY A 60 -2.89 8.22 -21.48
CA GLY A 60 -3.07 9.66 -21.34
C GLY A 60 -3.29 10.05 -19.89
N HIS A 61 -4.29 10.88 -19.60
CA HIS A 61 -4.60 11.33 -18.24
C HIS A 61 -5.82 10.62 -17.67
N VAL A 62 -5.79 10.24 -16.39
CA VAL A 62 -6.91 9.57 -15.72
C VAL A 62 -7.35 10.37 -14.50
N TYR A 63 -8.54 10.96 -14.57
CA TYR A 63 -9.13 11.78 -13.51
C TYR A 63 -10.45 11.18 -13.01
N ILE A 64 -10.48 10.73 -11.75
CA ILE A 64 -11.64 10.09 -11.14
C ILE A 64 -12.24 11.01 -10.07
N LEU A 65 -13.38 11.64 -10.40
CA LEU A 65 -14.19 12.45 -9.47
C LEU A 65 -15.46 11.73 -8.98
N GLY A 66 -15.80 10.61 -9.62
CA GLY A 66 -16.92 9.72 -9.25
C GLY A 66 -16.38 8.35 -8.88
N SER A 67 -16.89 7.29 -9.50
CA SER A 67 -16.43 5.92 -9.26
C SER A 67 -15.98 5.25 -10.55
N LEU A 68 -14.80 4.63 -10.54
CA LEU A 68 -14.35 3.71 -11.58
C LEU A 68 -14.31 2.29 -10.99
N LEU A 69 -15.16 1.42 -11.50
CA LEU A 69 -15.29 0.04 -11.05
C LEU A 69 -14.90 -0.90 -12.19
N VAL A 70 -13.98 -1.83 -11.94
CA VAL A 70 -13.69 -2.93 -12.85
C VAL A 70 -13.88 -4.23 -12.10
N SER A 71 -14.73 -5.11 -12.61
CA SER A 71 -15.07 -6.35 -11.90
C SER A 71 -15.25 -7.54 -12.84
N SER A 72 -15.24 -8.73 -12.25
CA SER A 72 -15.66 -9.95 -12.93
C SER A 72 -16.96 -10.47 -12.33
N THR A 73 -17.77 -11.04 -13.21
CA THR A 73 -18.98 -11.83 -12.94
C THR A 73 -18.86 -13.15 -13.70
N ASN A 74 -19.50 -14.20 -13.22
CA ASN A 74 -19.59 -15.50 -13.92
C ASN A 74 -18.23 -16.15 -14.25
N ASN A 75 -17.25 -16.02 -13.34
CA ASN A 75 -15.90 -16.57 -13.47
C ASN A 75 -15.21 -16.17 -14.78
N LEU A 76 -15.30 -14.90 -15.18
CA LEU A 76 -14.53 -14.37 -16.32
C LEU A 76 -13.27 -13.62 -15.86
N GLU A 77 -12.31 -13.42 -16.76
CA GLU A 77 -11.12 -12.63 -16.45
C GLU A 77 -11.47 -11.14 -16.36
N ALA A 78 -10.87 -10.42 -15.40
CA ALA A 78 -10.83 -8.97 -15.45
C ALA A 78 -9.51 -8.40 -14.92
N SER A 79 -8.74 -7.73 -15.78
CA SER A 79 -7.49 -7.08 -15.41
C SER A 79 -7.47 -5.61 -15.85
N VAL A 80 -6.69 -4.79 -15.13
CA VAL A 80 -6.56 -3.36 -15.38
C VAL A 80 -5.09 -2.99 -15.53
N ARG A 81 -4.80 -2.20 -16.56
CA ARG A 81 -3.50 -1.56 -16.75
C ARG A 81 -3.67 -0.09 -17.10
N ILE A 82 -3.44 0.75 -16.12
CA ILE A 82 -3.29 2.19 -16.30
C ILE A 82 -1.81 2.46 -16.56
N ASN A 83 -1.50 2.93 -17.76
CA ASN A 83 -0.19 3.48 -18.13
C ASN A 83 -0.43 4.94 -18.54
N SER A 84 -0.56 5.82 -17.55
CA SER A 84 -0.97 7.21 -17.76
C SER A 84 0.19 8.18 -17.56
N ASP A 85 0.08 9.40 -18.07
CA ASP A 85 0.97 10.48 -17.68
C ASP A 85 0.64 10.89 -16.24
N GLU A 86 -0.64 11.13 -15.97
CA GLU A 86 -1.15 11.47 -14.64
C GLU A 86 -2.32 10.58 -14.25
N PHE A 87 -2.34 10.17 -12.99
CA PHE A 87 -3.49 9.51 -12.36
C PHE A 87 -3.89 10.30 -11.12
N THR A 88 -5.12 10.78 -11.10
CA THR A 88 -5.68 11.49 -9.95
C THR A 88 -7.02 10.88 -9.55
N ASN A 89 -7.09 10.38 -8.31
CA ASN A 89 -8.32 9.87 -7.71
C ASN A 89 -8.79 10.76 -6.55
N TYR A 90 -9.97 11.34 -6.71
CA TYR A 90 -10.73 12.04 -5.66
C TYR A 90 -11.97 11.28 -5.20
N GLY A 91 -12.33 10.20 -5.91
CA GLY A 91 -13.53 9.43 -5.66
C GLY A 91 -13.22 7.99 -5.28
N THR A 92 -13.85 7.04 -5.97
CA THR A 92 -13.68 5.61 -5.67
C THR A 92 -13.14 4.87 -6.89
N VAL A 93 -12.08 4.10 -6.70
CA VAL A 93 -11.57 3.16 -7.68
C VAL A 93 -11.64 1.77 -7.07
N ALA A 94 -12.33 0.83 -7.72
CA ALA A 94 -12.39 -0.54 -7.23
C ALA A 94 -12.15 -1.52 -8.37
N PHE A 95 -11.12 -2.33 -8.24
CA PHE A 95 -10.81 -3.43 -9.12
C PHE A 95 -11.01 -4.72 -8.33
N ASN A 96 -12.04 -5.49 -8.71
CA ASN A 96 -12.53 -6.59 -7.90
C ASN A 96 -12.80 -7.86 -8.71
N THR A 97 -11.94 -8.85 -8.53
CA THR A 97 -12.09 -10.22 -9.02
C THR A 97 -11.92 -11.24 -7.90
N ILE A 98 -12.25 -10.86 -6.65
CA ILE A 98 -12.18 -11.74 -5.47
C ILE A 98 -12.94 -13.07 -5.67
N GLN A 99 -14.01 -13.06 -6.46
CA GLN A 99 -14.84 -14.23 -6.75
C GLN A 99 -14.50 -14.93 -8.08
N SER A 100 -13.47 -14.49 -8.82
CA SER A 100 -13.13 -15.09 -10.12
C SER A 100 -12.19 -16.27 -9.98
N ASP A 101 -12.35 -17.31 -10.80
CA ASP A 101 -11.39 -18.42 -10.90
C ASP A 101 -10.13 -18.05 -11.71
N PHE A 102 -10.13 -16.89 -12.38
CA PHE A 102 -9.03 -16.46 -13.25
C PHE A 102 -8.07 -15.50 -12.55
N PRO A 103 -6.74 -15.71 -12.69
CA PRO A 103 -5.75 -14.74 -12.24
C PRO A 103 -6.01 -13.37 -12.84
N SER A 104 -5.85 -12.33 -12.03
CA SER A 104 -6.10 -10.94 -12.43
C SER A 104 -4.92 -10.06 -12.02
N THR A 105 -4.67 -9.01 -12.79
CA THR A 105 -3.60 -8.05 -12.51
C THR A 105 -4.12 -6.63 -12.57
N TYR A 106 -3.71 -5.80 -11.61
CA TYR A 106 -4.12 -4.42 -11.47
C TYR A 106 -2.90 -3.52 -11.32
N TYR A 107 -2.59 -2.83 -12.42
CA TYR A 107 -1.43 -1.95 -12.51
C TYR A 107 -1.87 -0.51 -12.70
N VAL A 108 -1.29 0.37 -11.89
CA VAL A 108 -1.36 1.82 -12.02
C VAL A 108 0.07 2.34 -12.11
N ASN A 109 0.54 2.55 -13.34
CA ASN A 109 1.87 3.07 -13.61
C ASN A 109 1.72 4.46 -14.21
N THR A 110 2.29 5.47 -13.56
CA THR A 110 2.25 6.84 -14.05
C THR A 110 3.64 7.36 -14.40
N HIS A 111 3.74 8.16 -15.44
CA HIS A 111 4.99 8.84 -15.73
C HIS A 111 5.18 10.05 -14.80
N ASP A 112 4.19 10.94 -14.72
CA ASP A 112 4.33 12.21 -14.00
C ASP A 112 3.82 12.15 -12.56
N SER A 113 2.54 11.89 -12.35
CA SER A 113 1.98 11.91 -10.99
C SER A 113 0.96 10.82 -10.72
N PHE A 114 1.12 10.19 -9.56
CA PHE A 114 0.09 9.41 -8.90
C PHE A 114 -0.41 10.19 -7.67
N ILE A 115 -1.69 10.55 -7.68
CA ILE A 115 -2.36 11.25 -6.58
C ILE A 115 -3.62 10.48 -6.19
N ASN A 116 -3.65 9.96 -4.96
CA ASN A 116 -4.85 9.40 -4.35
C ASN A 116 -5.28 10.20 -3.12
N THR A 117 -6.48 10.75 -3.17
CA THR A 117 -7.16 11.39 -2.04
C THR A 117 -8.49 10.71 -1.71
N GLY A 118 -8.97 9.86 -2.62
CA GLY A 118 -10.19 9.07 -2.48
C GLY A 118 -9.91 7.67 -1.90
N SER A 119 -10.71 6.69 -2.31
CA SER A 119 -10.56 5.29 -1.91
C SER A 119 -10.22 4.42 -3.10
N MET A 120 -9.22 3.55 -2.95
CA MET A 120 -8.81 2.56 -3.94
C MET A 120 -8.89 1.15 -3.35
N PHE A 121 -9.51 0.24 -4.08
CA PHE A 121 -9.69 -1.15 -3.68
C PHE A 121 -9.14 -2.07 -4.78
N PHE A 122 -8.25 -2.97 -4.41
CA PHE A 122 -7.61 -3.94 -5.30
C PHE A 122 -7.80 -5.33 -4.72
N GLY A 123 -8.67 -6.13 -5.34
CA GLY A 123 -9.08 -7.43 -4.81
C GLY A 123 -9.02 -8.51 -5.87
N ILE A 124 -8.23 -9.55 -5.63
CA ILE A 124 -8.14 -10.74 -6.50
C ILE A 124 -8.48 -12.00 -5.70
N SER A 125 -8.91 -13.06 -6.39
CA SER A 125 -9.22 -14.35 -5.76
C SER A 125 -7.98 -15.07 -5.24
N GLY A 126 -6.88 -15.01 -5.99
CA GLY A 126 -5.62 -15.65 -5.67
C GLY A 126 -4.49 -15.11 -6.54
N ALA A 127 -3.25 -15.25 -6.08
CA ALA A 127 -2.07 -14.91 -6.84
C ALA A 127 -1.29 -16.15 -7.26
N THR A 128 -0.72 -16.10 -8.46
CA THR A 128 0.27 -17.08 -8.90
C THR A 128 1.58 -16.81 -8.19
N SER A 129 2.22 -17.84 -7.66
CA SER A 129 3.50 -17.71 -6.95
C SER A 129 4.56 -17.02 -7.82
N GLY A 130 5.28 -16.05 -7.24
CA GLY A 130 6.27 -15.22 -7.92
C GLY A 130 5.71 -14.09 -8.80
N THR A 131 4.39 -13.85 -8.81
CA THR A 131 3.79 -12.73 -9.55
C THR A 131 3.54 -11.52 -8.64
N ILE A 132 3.56 -10.33 -9.24
CA ILE A 132 3.21 -9.05 -8.61
C ILE A 132 1.90 -8.57 -9.24
N PRO A 133 0.73 -9.06 -8.80
CA PRO A 133 -0.56 -8.70 -9.39
C PRO A 133 -0.98 -7.27 -9.07
N PHE A 134 -0.43 -6.67 -8.01
CA PHE A 134 -0.74 -5.29 -7.61
C PHE A 134 0.46 -4.38 -7.82
N ARG A 135 0.32 -3.35 -8.66
CA ARG A 135 1.37 -2.34 -8.88
C ARG A 135 0.77 -0.95 -8.85
N VAL A 136 1.37 -0.07 -8.05
CA VAL A 136 1.06 1.36 -8.05
C VAL A 136 2.38 2.12 -8.03
N THR A 137 2.80 2.60 -9.19
CA THR A 137 4.09 3.28 -9.36
C THR A 137 3.95 4.62 -10.07
N SER A 138 4.88 5.54 -9.80
CA SER A 138 5.03 6.77 -10.55
C SER A 138 6.50 7.11 -10.78
N VAL A 139 6.89 7.64 -11.94
CA VAL A 139 8.29 8.08 -12.15
C VAL A 139 8.58 9.38 -11.39
N LYS A 140 7.76 10.44 -11.55
CA LYS A 140 8.09 11.75 -10.92
C LYS A 140 7.48 11.99 -9.55
N SER A 141 6.27 11.53 -9.23
CA SER A 141 5.67 11.81 -7.91
C SER A 141 4.60 10.80 -7.47
N TRP A 142 4.67 10.35 -6.22
CA TRP A 142 3.72 9.40 -5.64
C TRP A 142 3.15 9.94 -4.33
N ASN A 143 1.84 10.17 -4.27
CA ASN A 143 1.17 10.74 -3.10
C ASN A 143 -0.16 10.04 -2.79
N ASN A 144 -0.29 9.54 -1.56
CA ASN A 144 -1.52 9.00 -1.01
C ASN A 144 -1.91 9.74 0.29
N THR A 145 -3.06 10.42 0.25
CA THR A 145 -3.74 10.99 1.42
C THR A 145 -5.08 10.27 1.70
N GLY A 146 -5.52 9.44 0.76
CA GLY A 146 -6.74 8.64 0.86
C GLY A 146 -6.47 7.23 1.36
N MET A 147 -7.37 6.31 1.02
CA MET A 147 -7.27 4.90 1.39
C MET A 147 -6.90 4.03 0.19
N MET A 148 -6.06 3.02 0.40
CA MET A 148 -5.72 1.97 -0.55
C MET A 148 -5.81 0.62 0.13
N ILE A 149 -6.55 -0.33 -0.45
CA ILE A 149 -6.69 -1.69 0.07
C ILE A 149 -6.23 -2.69 -0.98
N PHE A 150 -5.36 -3.60 -0.58
CA PHE A 150 -4.89 -4.72 -1.38
C PHE A 150 -5.32 -6.02 -0.69
N TRP A 151 -6.05 -6.86 -1.42
CA TRP A 151 -6.66 -8.07 -0.87
C TRP A 151 -6.47 -9.26 -1.82
N THR A 152 -5.95 -10.36 -1.29
CA THR A 152 -5.96 -11.67 -1.96
C THR A 152 -6.84 -12.66 -1.20
N ALA A 153 -7.91 -13.16 -1.81
CA ALA A 153 -8.93 -13.93 -1.07
C ALA A 153 -8.43 -15.29 -0.57
N SER A 154 -7.55 -15.94 -1.33
CA SER A 154 -7.07 -17.29 -1.07
C SER A 154 -5.66 -17.51 -1.63
N GLY A 155 -5.04 -18.63 -1.23
CA GLY A 155 -3.70 -19.00 -1.69
C GLY A 155 -2.58 -18.27 -0.96
N GLU A 156 -1.40 -18.25 -1.57
CA GLU A 156 -0.23 -17.55 -1.03
C GLU A 156 -0.41 -16.04 -1.05
N SER A 157 0.30 -15.36 -0.14
CA SER A 157 0.32 -13.91 -0.03
C SER A 157 0.77 -13.27 -1.35
N ALA A 158 -0.07 -12.44 -1.96
CA ALA A 158 0.24 -11.82 -3.24
C ALA A 158 1.21 -10.64 -3.09
N GLN A 159 2.13 -10.47 -4.04
CA GLN A 159 3.06 -9.35 -3.97
C GLN A 159 2.41 -8.03 -4.39
N VAL A 160 2.73 -6.96 -3.65
CA VAL A 160 2.37 -5.58 -3.93
C VAL A 160 3.65 -4.78 -4.22
N LEU A 161 3.64 -4.00 -5.30
CA LEU A 161 4.69 -3.05 -5.61
C LEU A 161 4.14 -1.62 -5.50
N LEU A 162 4.57 -0.92 -4.45
CA LEU A 162 4.40 0.53 -4.28
C LEU A 162 5.77 1.18 -4.39
N ALA A 163 5.96 2.04 -5.38
CA ALA A 163 7.25 2.70 -5.57
C ALA A 163 7.12 3.98 -6.40
N GLN A 164 7.95 4.97 -6.06
CA GLN A 164 8.33 5.99 -7.03
C GLN A 164 9.51 5.43 -7.85
N ASP A 165 9.34 5.26 -9.16
CA ASP A 165 10.41 4.77 -10.02
C ASP A 165 11.50 5.83 -10.15
N VAL A 166 12.76 5.43 -10.11
CA VAL A 166 13.90 6.35 -10.01
C VAL A 166 14.22 6.89 -11.41
N GLY A 167 13.62 8.03 -11.75
CA GLY A 167 14.24 8.94 -12.70
C GLY A 167 15.64 9.34 -12.21
N HIS A 168 16.57 9.55 -13.14
CA HIS A 168 18.04 9.57 -13.02
C HIS A 168 18.73 10.31 -11.83
N ASN A 169 18.02 11.01 -10.93
CA ASN A 169 18.59 11.74 -9.80
C ASN A 169 17.78 11.54 -8.49
N ASP A 170 18.30 10.67 -7.64
CA ASP A 170 18.26 10.69 -6.17
C ASP A 170 16.93 10.93 -5.43
N SER A 171 16.13 9.88 -5.36
CA SER A 171 15.42 9.34 -4.17
C SER A 171 14.06 8.79 -4.57
N SER A 172 13.88 7.46 -4.45
CA SER A 172 12.55 6.86 -4.51
C SER A 172 11.85 7.18 -3.20
N ILE A 173 10.85 8.06 -3.22
CA ILE A 173 10.07 8.45 -2.06
C ILE A 173 8.58 8.35 -2.37
N ILE A 174 7.87 7.55 -1.59
CA ILE A 174 6.40 7.61 -1.54
C ILE A 174 5.96 8.51 -0.39
N LYS A 175 4.99 9.40 -0.65
CA LYS A 175 4.35 10.21 0.40
C LYS A 175 3.03 9.58 0.79
N ASN A 176 2.93 9.12 2.02
CA ASN A 176 1.71 8.50 2.53
C ASN A 176 1.26 9.18 3.82
N SER A 177 0.23 10.02 3.72
CA SER A 177 -0.49 10.60 4.87
C SER A 177 -1.88 9.99 5.07
N GLY A 178 -2.28 9.06 4.19
CA GLY A 178 -3.52 8.28 4.30
C GLY A 178 -3.28 6.87 4.84
N SER A 179 -4.12 5.93 4.38
CA SER A 179 -4.13 4.53 4.83
C SER A 179 -3.80 3.57 3.69
N ILE A 180 -2.87 2.65 3.91
CA ILE A 180 -2.57 1.53 3.02
C ILE A 180 -2.84 0.24 3.80
N CYS A 181 -3.71 -0.62 3.28
CA CYS A 181 -4.19 -1.81 3.97
C CYS A 181 -3.86 -3.06 3.16
N LEU A 182 -3.23 -4.03 3.81
CA LEU A 182 -2.72 -5.25 3.19
C LEU A 182 -3.44 -6.46 3.80
N TYR A 183 -4.14 -7.25 3.00
CA TYR A 183 -4.84 -8.47 3.42
C TYR A 183 -4.43 -9.66 2.56
N ASN A 184 -3.75 -10.64 3.17
CA ASN A 184 -3.09 -11.74 2.49
C ASN A 184 -2.21 -11.23 1.33
N THR A 185 -1.40 -10.21 1.63
CA THR A 185 -0.49 -9.59 0.66
C THR A 185 0.87 -9.28 1.29
N MET A 186 1.91 -9.34 0.48
CA MET A 186 3.27 -9.04 0.88
C MET A 186 3.78 -7.80 0.13
N TRP A 187 4.31 -6.82 0.87
CA TRP A 187 5.00 -5.69 0.27
C TRP A 187 6.44 -5.62 0.76
N GLN A 188 7.37 -5.73 -0.18
CA GLN A 188 8.78 -5.45 0.05
C GLN A 188 9.07 -4.00 -0.34
N ALA A 189 9.21 -3.12 0.66
CA ALA A 189 9.50 -1.72 0.45
C ALA A 189 10.98 -1.54 0.05
N THR A 190 11.20 -0.98 -1.14
CA THR A 190 12.50 -0.54 -1.65
C THR A 190 12.43 0.95 -2.03
N THR A 191 11.76 1.72 -1.17
CA THR A 191 11.48 3.14 -1.34
C THR A 191 11.45 3.80 0.04
N SER A 192 11.80 5.08 0.12
CA SER A 192 11.61 5.85 1.35
C SER A 192 10.12 6.15 1.54
N ILE A 193 9.67 6.20 2.79
CA ILE A 193 8.28 6.47 3.14
C ILE A 193 8.21 7.74 3.96
N ALA A 194 7.61 8.78 3.39
CA ALA A 194 7.43 10.08 4.02
C ALA A 194 6.00 10.29 4.53
N GLU A 195 5.82 11.33 5.34
CA GLU A 195 4.56 11.75 5.97
C GLU A 195 4.11 10.88 7.18
N ASN A 196 2.85 11.01 7.59
CA ASN A 196 2.32 10.55 8.87
C ASN A 196 1.16 9.54 8.75
N GLY A 197 1.05 8.86 7.61
CA GLY A 197 -0.03 7.92 7.35
C GLY A 197 0.11 6.61 8.13
N CYS A 198 -0.72 5.65 7.77
CA CYS A 198 -0.70 4.30 8.33
C CYS A 198 -0.60 3.22 7.25
N ILE A 199 0.20 2.19 7.53
CA ILE A 199 0.28 0.96 6.76
C ILE A 199 -0.22 -0.17 7.65
N THR A 200 -1.42 -0.65 7.38
CA THR A 200 -2.05 -1.76 8.09
C THR A 200 -1.64 -3.09 7.46
N ILE A 201 -1.02 -3.92 8.28
CA ILE A 201 -0.60 -5.28 7.97
C ILE A 201 -1.67 -6.18 8.56
N GLY A 202 -2.63 -6.57 7.73
CA GLY A 202 -3.74 -7.44 8.11
C GLY A 202 -3.35 -8.91 8.22
N THR A 203 -4.36 -9.76 8.31
CA THR A 203 -4.20 -11.22 8.33
C THR A 203 -3.51 -11.72 7.06
N GLY A 204 -2.59 -12.68 7.20
CA GLY A 204 -1.81 -13.28 6.10
C GLY A 204 -0.83 -12.33 5.40
N SER A 205 -0.64 -11.12 5.93
CA SER A 205 0.15 -10.08 5.29
C SER A 205 1.52 -9.90 5.93
N ALA A 206 2.47 -9.45 5.10
CA ALA A 206 3.82 -9.13 5.53
C ALA A 206 4.31 -7.84 4.88
N VAL A 207 5.05 -7.03 5.65
CA VAL A 207 5.79 -5.89 5.11
C VAL A 207 7.27 -6.09 5.42
N ILE A 208 8.10 -5.99 4.39
CA ILE A 208 9.56 -6.04 4.52
C ILE A 208 10.09 -4.63 4.24
N LEU A 209 10.59 -3.98 5.28
CA LEU A 209 11.23 -2.67 5.19
C LEU A 209 12.72 -2.85 4.94
N ASN A 210 13.15 -2.67 3.69
CA ASN A 210 14.57 -2.58 3.38
C ASN A 210 15.03 -1.17 3.71
N LEU A 211 15.74 -1.01 4.83
CA LEU A 211 16.31 0.27 5.23
C LEU A 211 17.62 0.57 4.49
N ALA A 212 18.25 -0.47 3.94
CA ALA A 212 19.42 -0.32 3.08
C ALA A 212 19.52 -1.42 2.02
N LEU A 213 19.87 -1.06 0.78
CA LEU A 213 20.13 -1.99 -0.31
C LEU A 213 21.17 -1.40 -1.27
N ASN A 214 22.21 -2.17 -1.64
CA ASN A 214 23.24 -1.76 -2.61
C ASN A 214 23.85 -0.37 -2.33
N SER A 215 24.18 -0.08 -1.06
CA SER A 215 24.69 1.22 -0.58
C SER A 215 23.69 2.38 -0.60
N HIS A 216 22.43 2.15 -0.94
CA HIS A 216 21.36 3.14 -0.81
C HIS A 216 20.65 2.99 0.54
N CYS A 217 20.41 4.12 1.23
CA CYS A 217 19.68 4.16 2.49
C CYS A 217 18.25 4.65 2.25
N PHE A 218 17.26 3.85 2.64
CA PHE A 218 15.86 4.25 2.59
C PHE A 218 15.45 4.85 3.93
N SER A 219 14.78 5.99 3.89
CA SER A 219 14.31 6.70 5.08
C SER A 219 12.83 6.40 5.33
N ILE A 220 12.47 6.28 6.60
CA ILE A 220 11.08 6.14 7.03
C ILE A 220 10.79 7.27 8.00
N SER A 221 9.72 8.01 7.72
CA SER A 221 9.21 9.04 8.62
C SER A 221 8.92 8.44 10.00
N LYS A 222 9.38 9.11 11.06
CA LYS A 222 9.07 8.72 12.46
C LYS A 222 7.57 8.80 12.77
N MET A 223 6.80 9.48 11.93
CA MET A 223 5.35 9.62 12.09
C MET A 223 4.57 8.54 11.32
N GLN A 224 5.20 7.86 10.35
CA GLN A 224 4.58 6.76 9.64
C GLN A 224 4.33 5.60 10.60
N THR A 225 3.08 5.13 10.66
CA THR A 225 2.69 4.03 11.55
C THR A 225 2.59 2.72 10.76
N PHE A 226 3.14 1.65 11.30
CA PHE A 226 2.91 0.28 10.83
C PHE A 226 2.00 -0.43 11.84
N TYR A 227 0.79 -0.79 11.43
CA TYR A 227 -0.19 -1.42 12.31
C TYR A 227 -0.24 -2.92 12.05
N LEU A 228 0.14 -3.73 13.04
CA LEU A 228 -0.02 -5.18 13.02
C LEU A 228 -1.44 -5.50 13.48
N GLU A 229 -2.37 -5.70 12.54
CA GLU A 229 -3.78 -5.89 12.82
C GLU A 229 -4.13 -7.35 13.16
N GLY A 230 -3.53 -8.30 12.44
CA GLY A 230 -3.76 -9.73 12.61
C GLY A 230 -2.74 -10.40 13.54
N PRO A 231 -3.05 -11.58 14.09
CA PRO A 231 -2.13 -12.38 14.88
C PRO A 231 -0.99 -13.01 14.06
N ASP A 232 -1.16 -13.13 12.75
CA ASP A 232 -0.19 -13.67 11.78
C ASP A 232 0.49 -12.57 10.96
N SER A 233 0.28 -11.30 11.30
CA SER A 233 0.91 -10.16 10.64
C SER A 233 2.41 -10.10 10.93
N VAL A 234 3.19 -9.81 9.89
CA VAL A 234 4.67 -9.81 9.96
C VAL A 234 5.21 -8.45 9.52
N LEU A 235 5.99 -7.79 10.37
CA LEU A 235 6.83 -6.65 9.99
C LEU A 235 8.30 -7.07 10.04
N THR A 236 8.98 -7.10 8.89
CA THR A 236 10.40 -7.45 8.80
C THR A 236 11.23 -6.20 8.54
N ILE A 237 12.31 -6.02 9.30
CA ILE A 237 13.30 -4.97 9.11
C ILE A 237 14.57 -5.56 8.52
N SER A 238 14.97 -5.05 7.36
CA SER A 238 16.14 -5.53 6.62
C SER A 238 17.13 -4.40 6.35
N GLY A 239 18.40 -4.74 6.12
CA GLY A 239 19.48 -3.80 5.85
C GLY A 239 20.12 -3.23 7.12
N LEU A 240 19.92 -3.84 8.29
CA LEU A 240 20.45 -3.31 9.55
C LEU A 240 21.97 -3.37 9.62
N ASN A 241 22.63 -4.26 8.89
CA ASN A 241 24.11 -4.35 8.85
C ASN A 241 24.79 -3.24 8.03
N SER A 242 24.03 -2.31 7.45
CA SER A 242 24.58 -1.15 6.73
C SER A 242 25.07 -0.04 7.68
N SER A 243 25.79 0.93 7.11
CA SER A 243 26.20 2.18 7.78
C SER A 243 25.11 3.26 7.80
N CYS A 244 23.90 2.95 7.34
CA CYS A 244 22.78 3.89 7.34
C CYS A 244 22.36 4.24 8.77
N THR A 245 21.77 5.43 8.93
CA THR A 245 21.10 5.80 10.18
C THR A 245 19.65 5.33 10.14
N PHE A 246 19.25 4.49 11.09
CA PHE A 246 17.89 3.96 11.13
C PHE A 246 16.99 4.83 11.99
N PRO A 247 15.79 5.20 11.48
CA PRO A 247 14.82 5.92 12.29
C PRO A 247 14.20 5.01 13.36
N MET A 248 13.57 5.62 14.35
CA MET A 248 12.62 4.93 15.20
C MET A 248 11.40 4.53 14.36
N ILE A 249 11.01 3.27 14.44
CA ILE A 249 9.88 2.72 13.67
C ILE A 249 8.67 2.70 14.59
N LYS A 250 7.60 3.41 14.21
CA LYS A 250 6.36 3.44 14.99
C LYS A 250 5.49 2.24 14.62
N VAL A 251 5.15 1.43 15.61
CA VAL A 251 4.37 0.21 15.44
C VAL A 251 3.13 0.27 16.34
N ALA A 252 1.97 -0.02 15.77
CA ALA A 252 0.72 -0.20 16.50
C ALA A 252 0.31 -1.68 16.48
N GLY A 253 -0.50 -2.11 17.44
CA GLY A 253 -1.10 -3.46 17.43
C GLY A 253 -0.14 -4.61 17.73
N PHE A 254 1.09 -4.35 18.19
CA PHE A 254 2.03 -5.43 18.52
C PHE A 254 1.50 -6.29 19.67
N GLY A 255 1.20 -7.56 19.40
CA GLY A 255 0.54 -8.46 20.34
C GLY A 255 -0.18 -9.61 19.64
N ASN A 256 -0.83 -10.49 20.41
CA ASN A 256 -1.52 -11.67 19.85
C ASN A 256 -0.60 -12.57 19.01
N GLU A 257 0.67 -12.67 19.37
CA GLU A 257 1.70 -13.45 18.65
C GLU A 257 2.12 -12.91 17.27
N ASN A 258 1.63 -11.75 16.84
CA ASN A 258 2.20 -11.10 15.67
C ASN A 258 3.68 -10.74 15.91
N VAL A 259 4.42 -10.57 14.81
CA VAL A 259 5.89 -10.60 14.87
C VAL A 259 6.52 -9.37 14.23
N ILE A 260 7.58 -8.90 14.90
CA ILE A 260 8.56 -8.00 14.31
C ILE A 260 9.84 -8.82 14.09
N GLU A 261 10.23 -8.97 12.83
CA GLU A 261 11.46 -9.66 12.43
C GLU A 261 12.55 -8.66 12.07
N PHE A 262 13.80 -9.04 12.25
CA PHE A 262 14.94 -8.20 11.90
C PHE A 262 16.17 -9.03 11.50
N ASP A 263 16.92 -8.54 10.51
CA ASP A 263 18.03 -9.23 9.85
C ASP A 263 19.36 -9.21 10.64
N ILE A 264 19.26 -9.43 11.94
CA ILE A 264 20.39 -9.56 12.86
C ILE A 264 20.44 -11.01 13.32
N TRP A 265 21.60 -11.65 13.20
CA TRP A 265 21.79 -13.01 13.65
C TRP A 265 21.65 -13.13 15.17
N HIS A 266 21.06 -14.21 15.65
CA HIS A 266 20.77 -14.40 17.07
C HIS A 266 22.00 -14.38 17.98
N HIS A 267 23.16 -14.79 17.48
CA HIS A 267 24.40 -14.71 18.26
C HIS A 267 24.92 -13.28 18.42
N ASP A 268 24.51 -12.36 17.53
CA ASP A 268 24.87 -10.94 17.58
C ASP A 268 23.90 -10.13 18.46
N VAL A 269 22.67 -10.62 18.64
CA VAL A 269 21.68 -9.99 19.54
C VAL A 269 22.11 -10.21 20.99
N SER A 270 22.57 -9.13 21.61
CA SER A 270 23.02 -9.15 23.00
C SER A 270 21.86 -9.11 24.01
N SER A 271 20.80 -8.35 23.69
CA SER A 271 19.62 -8.16 24.53
C SER A 271 18.53 -7.40 23.77
N TYR A 272 17.32 -7.39 24.31
CA TYR A 272 16.32 -6.37 24.05
C TYR A 272 15.98 -5.68 25.37
N GLU A 273 15.46 -4.46 25.31
CA GLU A 273 15.00 -3.70 26.47
C GLU A 273 13.71 -2.98 26.11
N TYR A 274 12.73 -3.03 27.01
CA TYR A 274 11.50 -2.25 26.88
C TYR A 274 11.48 -1.10 27.89
N LEU A 275 11.48 0.13 27.38
CA LEU A 275 11.42 1.34 28.19
C LEU A 275 9.96 1.72 28.44
N THR A 276 9.43 1.27 29.57
CA THR A 276 8.02 1.42 29.96
C THR A 276 7.49 2.85 29.94
N THR A 277 8.34 3.85 30.27
CA THR A 277 7.96 5.27 30.30
C THR A 277 7.85 5.89 28.91
N ARG A 278 8.63 5.41 27.94
CA ARG A 278 8.66 5.91 26.56
C ARG A 278 7.87 5.04 25.58
N GLY A 279 7.53 3.83 25.98
CA GLY A 279 6.89 2.85 25.10
C GLY A 279 7.81 2.39 23.97
N GLU A 280 9.11 2.31 24.23
CA GLU A 280 10.13 1.97 23.24
C GLU A 280 10.70 0.58 23.49
N LEU A 281 10.68 -0.27 22.47
CA LEU A 281 11.36 -1.55 22.44
C LEU A 281 12.66 -1.41 21.65
N ILE A 282 13.78 -1.63 22.32
CA ILE A 282 15.13 -1.43 21.77
C ILE A 282 15.79 -2.79 21.59
N VAL A 283 16.27 -3.07 20.38
CA VAL A 283 17.10 -4.25 20.09
C VAL A 283 18.57 -3.84 20.12
N LYS A 284 19.38 -4.55 20.91
CA LYS A 284 20.81 -4.23 21.11
C LYS A 284 21.74 -5.29 20.52
N VAL A 285 22.71 -4.83 19.73
CA VAL A 285 23.79 -5.64 19.13
C VAL A 285 25.11 -5.22 19.72
N VAL A 286 25.87 -6.15 20.30
CA VAL A 286 27.15 -5.86 20.99
C VAL A 286 27.02 -4.67 21.97
N LYS A 287 25.90 -4.59 22.70
CA LYS A 287 25.52 -3.50 23.64
C LYS A 287 25.20 -2.13 23.02
N GLU A 288 25.18 -1.99 21.69
CA GLU A 288 24.73 -0.78 20.99
C GLU A 288 23.26 -0.91 20.54
N SER A 289 22.51 0.20 20.59
CA SER A 289 21.12 0.22 20.11
C SER A 289 21.10 0.15 18.59
N LYS A 290 20.52 -0.91 18.02
CA LYS A 290 20.56 -1.16 16.57
C LYS A 290 19.29 -0.70 15.86
N VAL A 291 18.14 -0.96 16.48
CA VAL A 291 16.82 -0.50 16.00
C VAL A 291 15.93 -0.22 17.21
N VAL A 292 15.07 0.79 17.08
CA VAL A 292 14.13 1.20 18.11
C VAL A 292 12.73 1.19 17.54
N PHE A 293 11.83 0.46 18.21
CA PHE A 293 10.41 0.43 17.89
C PHE A 293 9.63 1.21 18.93
N HIS A 294 8.81 2.17 18.50
CA HIS A 294 7.83 2.80 19.39
C HIS A 294 6.52 2.03 19.31
N ILE A 295 6.28 1.17 20.31
CA ILE A 295 5.12 0.28 20.41
C ILE A 295 4.03 0.78 21.36
N GLY A 296 4.31 1.89 22.07
CA GLY A 296 3.45 2.46 23.11
C GLY A 296 3.70 1.87 24.50
N THR A 297 3.03 2.40 25.51
CA THR A 297 3.19 2.03 26.93
C THR A 297 2.34 0.81 27.29
N GLY A 298 2.50 0.25 28.50
CA GLY A 298 1.60 -0.77 29.04
C GLY A 298 1.95 -2.23 28.73
N TYR A 299 3.06 -2.50 28.04
CA TYR A 299 3.50 -3.88 27.79
C TYR A 299 4.18 -4.48 29.02
N LEU A 300 4.06 -5.80 29.17
CA LEU A 300 4.74 -6.59 30.18
C LEU A 300 6.05 -7.15 29.61
N GLU A 301 7.19 -6.73 30.16
CA GLU A 301 8.51 -7.08 29.64
C GLU A 301 8.75 -8.60 29.60
N GLN A 302 8.29 -9.33 30.62
CA GLN A 302 8.40 -10.78 30.72
C GLN A 302 7.58 -11.56 29.66
N SER A 303 6.71 -10.88 28.92
CA SER A 303 5.88 -11.50 27.88
C SER A 303 6.46 -11.35 26.47
N PHE A 304 7.56 -10.61 26.31
CA PHE A 304 8.29 -10.60 25.04
C PHE A 304 9.07 -11.89 24.83
N ARG A 305 9.07 -12.39 23.60
CA ARG A 305 9.77 -13.62 23.23
C ARG A 305 10.65 -13.37 22.02
N LEU A 306 11.97 -13.40 22.23
CA LEU A 306 12.95 -13.41 21.16
C LEU A 306 13.16 -14.85 20.66
N ARG A 307 13.09 -15.05 19.35
CA ARG A 307 13.29 -16.34 18.69
C ARG A 307 14.07 -16.18 17.39
N LEU A 308 14.60 -17.28 16.89
CA LEU A 308 15.16 -17.35 15.54
C LEU A 308 14.06 -17.19 14.48
N SER A 309 14.40 -16.49 13.40
CA SER A 309 13.63 -16.45 12.14
C SER A 309 14.52 -16.94 10.99
N THR A 310 13.93 -17.14 9.81
CA THR A 310 14.64 -17.49 8.57
C THR A 310 15.62 -16.40 8.13
N THR A 311 15.35 -15.15 8.46
CA THR A 311 16.13 -13.97 8.06
C THR A 311 17.03 -13.42 9.17
N GLY A 312 16.97 -13.98 10.38
CA GLY A 312 17.68 -13.46 11.55
C GLY A 312 16.94 -13.79 12.84
N CYS A 313 16.38 -12.77 13.47
CA CYS A 313 15.61 -12.91 14.71
C CYS A 313 14.20 -12.34 14.55
N LYS A 314 13.32 -12.74 15.47
CA LYS A 314 11.99 -12.17 15.62
C LYS A 314 11.61 -12.01 17.08
N ILE A 315 10.85 -10.97 17.35
CA ILE A 315 10.24 -10.74 18.65
C ILE A 315 8.72 -10.81 18.52
N SER A 316 8.08 -11.55 19.43
CA SER A 316 6.63 -11.59 19.57
C SER A 316 6.20 -11.18 20.98
N TYR A 317 4.93 -10.81 21.11
CA TYR A 317 4.26 -10.54 22.37
C TYR A 317 2.95 -11.33 22.41
N SER A 318 2.81 -12.26 23.36
CA SER A 318 1.67 -13.17 23.43
C SER A 318 0.34 -12.49 23.81
N PRO A 319 0.30 -11.60 24.83
CA PRO A 319 -0.95 -10.93 25.22
C PRO A 319 -1.48 -9.98 24.14
N HIS A 320 -2.72 -9.52 24.31
CA HIS A 320 -3.29 -8.46 23.49
C HIS A 320 -2.46 -7.18 23.59
N ALA A 321 -2.34 -6.46 22.47
CA ALA A 321 -1.72 -5.14 22.46
C ALA A 321 -2.46 -4.22 23.47
N PRO A 322 -1.75 -3.56 24.39
CA PRO A 322 -2.36 -2.72 25.43
C PRO A 322 -2.91 -1.40 24.88
N ASN A 323 -2.49 -0.99 23.68
CA ASN A 323 -2.83 0.29 23.07
C ASN A 323 -3.76 0.12 21.87
N ILE A 324 -4.75 1.00 21.75
CA ILE A 324 -5.65 1.08 20.61
C ILE A 324 -4.87 1.70 19.42
N PRO A 325 -5.00 1.15 18.20
CA PRO A 325 -4.36 1.73 17.02
C PRO A 325 -4.90 3.14 16.70
N PRO A 326 -4.10 4.01 16.05
CA PRO A 326 -4.56 5.31 15.58
C PRO A 326 -5.73 5.20 14.59
N TYR A 327 -6.61 6.20 14.55
CA TYR A 327 -7.79 6.19 13.68
C TYR A 327 -7.42 6.18 12.20
N GLU A 328 -6.25 6.73 11.84
CA GLU A 328 -5.68 6.74 10.50
C GLU A 328 -5.35 5.33 10.00
N CYS A 329 -5.28 4.34 10.88
CA CYS A 329 -5.09 2.94 10.52
C CYS A 329 -6.38 2.19 10.21
N SER A 330 -7.55 2.86 10.28
CA SER A 330 -8.84 2.23 10.00
C SER A 330 -8.98 1.91 8.51
N CYS A 331 -9.21 0.63 8.20
CA CYS A 331 -9.41 0.13 6.85
C CYS A 331 -10.88 -0.24 6.63
N GLN A 332 -11.44 0.08 5.46
CA GLN A 332 -12.73 -0.46 5.04
C GLN A 332 -12.54 -1.88 4.51
N SER A 333 -13.37 -2.82 4.93
CA SER A 333 -13.30 -4.23 4.46
C SER A 333 -14.27 -4.55 3.33
N VAL A 334 -15.21 -3.65 3.02
CA VAL A 334 -16.26 -3.87 2.02
C VAL A 334 -15.88 -3.22 0.69
N PHE A 335 -15.70 -4.05 -0.34
CA PHE A 335 -15.46 -3.60 -1.71
C PHE A 335 -16.74 -2.99 -2.30
N PRO A 336 -16.64 -1.86 -3.02
CA PRO A 336 -17.77 -1.32 -3.78
C PRO A 336 -18.26 -2.31 -4.85
N GLU A 337 -19.58 -2.50 -4.95
CA GLU A 337 -20.20 -3.36 -5.95
C GLU A 337 -20.73 -2.57 -7.15
N VAL A 338 -20.79 -3.23 -8.31
CA VAL A 338 -21.41 -2.67 -9.52
C VAL A 338 -22.93 -2.69 -9.37
N SER A 339 -23.53 -1.53 -9.12
CA SER A 339 -24.99 -1.38 -9.09
C SER A 339 -25.60 -1.64 -10.48
N GLY A 340 -26.44 -2.66 -10.61
CA GLY A 340 -27.19 -2.95 -11.83
C GLY A 340 -26.73 -4.16 -12.64
N ALA A 341 -25.67 -4.87 -12.21
CA ALA A 341 -25.32 -6.17 -12.77
C ALA A 341 -26.15 -7.28 -12.08
N THR A 342 -27.43 -7.39 -12.45
CA THR A 342 -28.19 -8.60 -12.10
C THR A 342 -27.62 -9.76 -12.91
N CYS A 343 -27.08 -10.77 -12.22
CA CYS A 343 -26.65 -12.03 -12.81
C CYS A 343 -27.75 -12.60 -13.71
N PHE A 344 -27.40 -12.88 -14.96
CA PHE A 344 -28.19 -13.72 -15.87
C PHE A 344 -27.53 -15.07 -16.02
#